data_AF-A0A4Q3SUR8-F1
#
_entry.id   AF-A0A4Q3SUR8-F1
#
_cell.length_a   1.000
_cell.length_b   1.000
_cell.length_c   1.000
_cell.angle_alpha   90.00
_cell.angle_beta   90.00
_cell.angle_gamma   90.00
#
_symmetry.space_group_name_H-M   'P 1'
#
loop_
_entity.id
_entity.type
_entity.pdbx_description
1 polymer ?
#
loop_
_entity_poly.entity_id
_entity_poly.type
_entity_poly.pdbx_seq_one_letter_code
_entity_poly.pdbx_strand_id
1 'polypeptide(L)' 'MMKKSTLFLLLVVCGLASVAQAPAVYTSSDIFLGIKKLKVLGSVLYMAAHPDDENTRLLAYLSKERLYRTGYLSLTR' A
#
# COMPACT_ATOMS: atom_id res chain seq x y z
N MET A 1 -0.10 -44.74 -4.90
CA MET A 1 1.21 -44.07 -4.68
C MET A 1 1.50 -42.90 -5.63
N MET A 2 0.61 -42.49 -6.55
CA MET A 2 0.90 -41.47 -7.58
C MET A 2 0.41 -40.05 -7.26
N LYS A 3 -0.52 -39.89 -6.30
CA LYS A 3 -1.11 -38.59 -5.91
C LYS A 3 -0.16 -37.67 -5.14
N LYS A 4 0.77 -38.25 -4.35
CA LYS A 4 1.77 -37.48 -3.59
C LYS A 4 2.86 -36.92 -4.51
N SER A 5 3.26 -37.69 -5.53
CA SER A 5 4.24 -37.26 -6.53
C SER A 5 3.71 -36.15 -7.42
N THR A 6 2.43 -36.22 -7.82
CA THR A 6 1.77 -35.15 -8.59
C THR A 6 1.58 -33.87 -7.78
N LEU A 7 1.25 -33.96 -6.48
CA LEU A 7 1.20 -32.78 -5.60
C LEU A 7 2.57 -32.12 -5.43
N PHE A 8 3.62 -32.92 -5.26
CA PHE A 8 4.99 -32.43 -5.16
C PHE A 8 5.42 -31.70 -6.44
N LEU A 9 5.11 -32.27 -7.61
CA LEU A 9 5.39 -31.65 -8.90
C LEU A 9 4.65 -30.31 -9.07
N LEU A 10 3.38 -30.23 -8.66
CA LEU A 10 2.59 -29.00 -8.71
C LEU A 10 3.21 -27.89 -7.83
N LEU A 11 3.67 -28.24 -6.63
CA LEU A 11 4.31 -27.29 -5.71
C LEU A 11 5.61 -26.72 -6.31
N VAL A 12 6.42 -27.58 -6.94
CA VAL A 12 7.68 -27.18 -7.60
C VAL A 12 7.41 -26.25 -8.78
N VAL A 13 6.42 -26.55 -9.61
CA VAL A 13 6.04 -25.70 -10.76
C VAL A 13 5.52 -24.33 -10.30
N CYS A 14 4.74 -24.29 -9.23
CA CYS A 14 4.22 -23.04 -8.68
C CYS A 14 5.32 -22.13 -8.10
N GLY A 15 6.35 -22.73 -7.48
CA GLY A 15 7.53 -21.99 -7.00
C GLY A 15 8.36 -21.39 -8.14
N LEU A 16 8.53 -22.12 -9.25
CA LEU A 16 9.28 -21.64 -10.42
C LEU A 16 8.56 -20.52 -11.19
N ALA A 17 7.23 -20.45 -11.09
CA ALA A 17 6.42 -19.41 -11.71
C ALA A 17 6.30 -18.12 -10.88
N SER A 18 7.04 -18.02 -9.76
CA SER A 18 6.97 -16.84 -8.90
C SER A 18 7.66 -15.62 -9.55
N VAL A 19 6.87 -14.61 -9.88
CA VAL A 19 7.36 -13.29 -10.28
C VAL A 19 7.44 -12.40 -9.03
N ALA A 20 8.65 -12.00 -8.65
CA ALA A 20 8.85 -11.07 -7.54
C ALA A 20 8.44 -9.65 -7.96
N GLN A 21 7.81 -8.91 -7.04
CA GLN A 21 7.50 -7.50 -7.24
C GLN A 21 8.80 -6.69 -7.21
N ALA A 22 8.92 -5.68 -8.08
CA ALA A 22 10.04 -4.76 -8.02
C ALA A 22 10.05 -4.04 -6.66
N PRO A 23 11.21 -3.88 -6.01
CA PRO A 23 11.30 -3.16 -4.76
C PRO A 23 10.88 -1.70 -4.98
N ALA A 24 10.16 -1.14 -4.00
CA ALA A 24 9.81 0.27 -4.02
C ALA A 24 11.10 1.12 -3.97
N VAL A 25 11.24 2.04 -4.92
CA VAL A 25 12.36 2.98 -4.95
C VAL A 25 12.00 4.19 -4.08
N TYR A 26 12.82 4.46 -3.07
CA TYR A 26 12.65 5.61 -2.19
C TYR A 26 13.76 6.61 -2.41
N THR A 27 13.40 7.89 -2.45
CA THR A 27 14.38 8.97 -2.40
C THR A 27 14.81 9.24 -0.95
N SER A 28 15.90 9.98 -0.75
CA SER A 28 16.35 10.37 0.59
C SER A 28 15.31 11.20 1.34
N SER A 29 14.55 12.05 0.63
CA SER A 29 13.46 12.84 1.20
C SER A 29 12.28 11.98 1.63
N ASP A 30 11.95 10.91 0.88
CA ASP A 30 10.89 9.97 1.26
C ASP A 30 11.23 9.22 2.55
N ILE A 31 12.47 8.76 2.67
CA ILE A 31 12.96 8.06 3.88
C ILE A 31 12.90 9.01 5.08
N PHE A 32 13.40 10.24 4.94
CA PHE A 32 13.37 11.25 6.00
C PHE A 32 11.95 11.60 6.43
N LEU A 33 11.03 11.74 5.48
CA LEU A 33 9.61 11.97 5.76
C LEU A 33 8.99 10.76 6.50
N GLY A 34 9.34 9.54 6.09
CA GLY A 34 8.93 8.30 6.76
C GLY A 34 9.36 8.27 8.23
N ILE A 35 10.62 8.61 8.51
CA ILE A 35 11.14 8.70 9.88
C ILE A 35 10.35 9.75 10.69
N LYS A 36 10.01 10.90 10.10
CA LYS A 36 9.18 11.90 10.78
C LYS A 36 7.78 11.38 11.10
N LYS A 37 7.16 10.63 10.18
CA LYS A 37 5.83 10.02 10.38
C LYS A 37 5.79 9.02 11.53
N LEU A 38 6.91 8.34 11.85
CA LEU A 38 6.96 7.37 12.97
C LEU A 38 6.62 7.99 14.34
N LYS A 39 6.85 9.29 14.52
CA LYS A 39 6.54 10.00 15.78
C LYS A 39 5.07 10.44 15.86
N VAL A 40 4.30 10.25 14.80
CA VAL A 40 2.92 10.74 14.69
C VAL A 40 1.97 9.54 14.65
N LEU A 41 1.15 9.42 15.70
CA LEU A 41 0.21 8.30 15.87
C LEU A 41 -1.17 8.57 15.22
N GLY A 42 -1.38 9.76 14.66
CA GLY A 42 -2.64 10.16 14.04
C GLY A 42 -2.89 9.46 12.70
N SER A 43 -4.08 8.90 12.53
CA SER A 43 -4.58 8.35 11.27
C SER A 43 -5.88 9.04 10.87
N VAL A 44 -6.07 9.23 9.57
CA VAL A 44 -7.27 9.84 8.99
C VAL A 44 -7.71 9.02 7.79
N LEU A 45 -8.99 8.74 7.68
CA LEU A 45 -9.62 8.17 6.48
C LEU A 45 -10.60 9.20 5.94
N TYR A 46 -10.28 9.79 4.79
CA TYR A 46 -11.21 10.65 4.06
C TYR A 46 -12.14 9.77 3.24
N MET A 47 -13.45 9.92 3.45
CA MET A 47 -14.48 9.08 2.84
C MET A 47 -15.37 9.92 1.93
N ALA A 48 -15.50 9.51 0.67
CA ALA A 48 -16.21 10.22 -0.39
C ALA A 48 -17.30 9.34 -1.02
N ALA A 49 -18.39 9.96 -1.46
CA ALA A 49 -19.45 9.25 -2.19
C ALA A 49 -19.08 9.05 -3.67
N HIS A 50 -18.23 9.93 -4.22
CA HIS A 50 -17.74 9.80 -5.58
C HIS A 50 -16.27 10.27 -5.65
N PRO A 51 -15.44 9.71 -6.57
CA PRO A 51 -14.04 10.09 -6.70
C PRO A 51 -13.77 11.59 -7.01
N ASP A 52 -14.76 12.35 -7.49
CA ASP A 52 -14.66 13.80 -7.78
C ASP A 52 -14.81 14.69 -6.53
N ASP A 53 -15.35 14.16 -5.43
CA ASP A 53 -15.41 14.81 -4.12
C ASP A 53 -14.01 14.86 -3.44
N GLU A 54 -12.95 14.43 -4.12
CA GLU A 54 -11.59 14.44 -3.57
C GLU A 54 -11.10 15.87 -3.31
N ASN A 55 -10.62 16.13 -2.09
CA ASN A 55 -9.90 17.36 -1.77
C ASN A 55 -8.39 17.08 -1.64
N THR A 56 -7.67 17.14 -2.77
CA THR A 56 -6.22 16.86 -2.82
C THR A 56 -5.41 17.80 -1.91
N ARG A 57 -5.85 19.06 -1.72
CA ARG A 57 -5.17 20.02 -0.83
C ARG A 57 -5.25 19.57 0.62
N LEU A 58 -6.43 19.13 1.06
CA LEU A 58 -6.63 18.59 2.40
C LEU A 58 -5.81 17.32 2.61
N LEU A 59 -5.83 16.38 1.66
CA LEU A 59 -5.07 15.13 1.73
C LEU A 59 -3.55 15.38 1.78
N ALA A 60 -3.05 16.35 1.01
CA ALA A 60 -1.65 16.76 1.05
C ALA A 60 -1.28 17.37 2.41
N TYR A 61 -2.12 18.27 2.93
CA TYR A 61 -1.93 18.88 4.26
C TYR A 61 -1.85 17.82 5.37
N LEU A 62 -2.80 16.89 5.40
CA LEU A 62 -2.84 15.84 6.41
C LEU A 62 -1.65 14.89 6.30
N SER A 63 -1.28 14.50 5.07
CA SER A 63 -0.25 13.47 4.86
C SER A 63 1.19 13.99 4.85
N LYS A 64 1.44 15.25 4.48
CA LYS A 64 2.78 15.83 4.33
C LYS A 64 3.11 16.83 5.43
N GLU A 65 2.17 17.70 5.79
CA GLU A 65 2.41 18.74 6.80
C GLU A 65 2.12 18.21 8.21
N ARG A 66 0.92 17.66 8.43
CA ARG A 66 0.54 17.02 9.71
C ARG A 66 1.12 15.63 9.91
N LEU A 67 1.67 15.03 8.85
CA LEU A 67 2.30 13.71 8.86
C LEU A 67 1.37 12.57 9.32
N TYR A 68 0.06 12.76 9.23
CA TYR A 68 -0.92 11.73 9.55
C TYR A 68 -0.90 10.62 8.50
N ARG A 69 -1.19 9.40 8.96
CA ARG A 69 -1.47 8.28 8.06
C ARG A 69 -2.84 8.51 7.42
N THR A 70 -2.82 9.13 6.25
CA THR A 70 -4.01 9.57 5.53
C THR A 70 -4.36 8.55 4.46
N GLY A 71 -5.59 8.03 4.50
CA GLY A 71 -6.19 7.20 3.46
C GLY A 71 -7.35 7.93 2.79
N TYR A 72 -7.62 7.57 1.54
CA TYR A 72 -8.76 8.05 0.77
C TYR A 72 -9.60 6.84 0.34
N LEU A 73 -10.91 6.89 0.58
CA LEU A 73 -11.86 5.87 0.15
C LEU A 73 -13.06 6.56 -0.51
N SER A 74 -13.28 6.28 -1.80
CA SER A 74 -14.53 6.62 -2.48
C SER A 74 -15.35 5.36 -2.75
N LEU A 75 -16.67 5.48 -2.63
CA LEU A 75 -17.60 4.36 -2.83
C LEU A 75 -18.64 4.71 -3.88
N THR A 76 -18.44 4.21 -5.10
CA THR A 76 -19.43 4.29 -6.16
C THR A 76 -20.39 3.10 -6.11
N ARG A 77 -21.58 3.27 -6.71
CA ARG A 77 -22.68 2.28 -6.74
C ARG A 77 -22.26 0.86 -7.13
#